data_AF-A0AAU6Z563-F1
#
_entry.id   AF-A0AAU6Z563-F1
#
_cell.length_a   1.000
_cell.length_b   1.000
_cell.length_c   1.000
_cell.angle_alpha   90.00
_cell.angle_beta   90.00
_cell.angle_gamma   90.00
#
_symmetry.space_group_name_H-M   'P 1'
#
loop_
_entity.id
_entity.type
_entity.pdbx_description
1 polymer ?
#
loop_
_entity_poly.entity_id
_entity_poly.type
_entity_poly.pdbx_seq_one_letter_code
_entity_poly.pdbx_strand_id
1 'polypeptide(L)'
;MPPEYSVDPSSAKPGDKVTVAAADATCDPRYGANAQIQVTVYSANGTRILQELAPMNDAGGFRFVFNVPAGAAPGEAAVTAEPHGLDWCDDAGRNNRAAPGRAGVVPALVSCAQRMQPLTIAPAAAG
;
A
#
# COMPACT_ATOMS: atom_id res chain seq x y z
N MET A 1 -4.25 -12.58 -2.04
CA MET A 1 -4.10 -11.21 -2.54
C MET A 1 -4.66 -10.27 -1.48
N PRO A 2 -3.92 -9.24 -1.04
CA PRO A 2 -4.40 -8.24 -0.10
C PRO A 2 -5.57 -7.51 -0.72
N PRO A 3 -6.37 -6.86 0.13
CA PRO A 3 -7.55 -6.18 -0.36
C PRO A 3 -7.18 -5.08 -1.34
N GLU A 4 -8.14 -4.74 -2.19
CA GLU A 4 -8.03 -3.52 -2.98
C GLU A 4 -7.99 -2.32 -2.05
N TYR A 5 -7.12 -1.36 -2.37
CA TYR A 5 -6.99 -0.14 -1.60
C TYR A 5 -7.30 1.06 -2.50
N SER A 6 -7.70 2.14 -1.86
CA SER A 6 -8.06 3.41 -2.47
C SER A 6 -7.14 4.52 -1.96
N VAL A 7 -7.03 5.59 -2.75
CA VAL A 7 -6.31 6.82 -2.42
C VAL A 7 -7.29 7.98 -2.56
N ASP A 8 -7.50 8.73 -1.49
CA ASP A 8 -8.47 9.84 -1.45
C ASP A 8 -7.92 11.06 -0.67
N PRO A 9 -7.94 12.27 -1.25
CA PRO A 9 -8.33 12.56 -2.63
C PRO A 9 -7.29 12.01 -3.63
N SER A 10 -7.74 11.75 -4.86
CA SER A 10 -6.85 11.36 -5.97
C SER A 10 -6.05 12.54 -6.54
N SER A 11 -6.31 13.77 -6.08
CA SER A 11 -5.48 14.95 -6.36
C SER A 11 -5.27 15.79 -5.11
N ALA A 12 -4.03 16.19 -4.87
CA ALA A 12 -3.62 16.88 -3.65
C ALA A 12 -2.43 17.83 -3.93
N LYS A 13 -2.32 18.92 -3.17
CA LYS A 13 -1.16 19.82 -3.20
C LYS A 13 -0.14 19.43 -2.12
N PRO A 14 1.12 19.88 -2.21
CA PRO A 14 2.05 19.80 -1.10
C PRO A 14 1.43 20.34 0.20
N GLY A 15 1.48 19.55 1.27
CA GLY A 15 0.86 19.83 2.57
C GLY A 15 -0.56 19.28 2.77
N ASP A 16 -1.27 18.93 1.69
CA ASP A 16 -2.62 18.37 1.80
C ASP A 16 -2.59 16.95 2.38
N LYS A 17 -3.69 16.57 3.04
CA LYS A 17 -3.88 15.21 3.58
C LYS A 17 -4.40 14.27 2.51
N VAL A 18 -3.78 13.10 2.41
CA VAL A 18 -4.22 11.99 1.58
C VAL A 18 -4.41 10.76 2.45
N THR A 19 -5.54 10.07 2.25
CA THR A 19 -5.89 8.82 2.91
C THR A 19 -5.65 7.66 1.96
N VAL A 20 -4.95 6.63 2.45
CA VAL A 20 -4.82 5.33 1.79
C VAL A 20 -5.54 4.30 2.66
N ALA A 21 -6.51 3.60 2.09
CA ALA A 21 -7.33 2.67 2.87
C ALA A 21 -7.78 1.46 2.09
N ALA A 22 -7.89 0.33 2.80
CA ALA A 22 -8.42 -0.92 2.30
C ALA A 22 -9.44 -1.48 3.31
N ALA A 23 -10.51 -2.07 2.79
CA ALA A 23 -11.44 -2.85 3.60
C ALA A 23 -10.86 -4.24 3.90
N ASP A 24 -11.47 -4.95 4.84
CA ASP A 24 -11.09 -6.33 5.16
C ASP A 24 -11.30 -7.26 3.95
N ALA A 25 -10.36 -8.18 3.75
CA ALA A 25 -10.52 -9.22 2.75
C ALA A 25 -11.57 -10.25 3.20
N THR A 26 -12.37 -10.73 2.26
CA THR A 26 -13.40 -11.76 2.51
C THR A 26 -12.84 -13.19 2.51
N CYS A 27 -11.55 -13.37 2.22
CA CYS A 27 -10.92 -14.68 2.02
C CYS A 27 -10.11 -15.20 3.22
N ASP A 28 -10.22 -14.57 4.39
CA ASP A 28 -9.51 -14.95 5.63
C ASP A 28 -7.97 -15.07 5.44
N PRO A 29 -7.26 -13.96 5.13
CA PRO A 29 -5.84 -14.01 4.80
C PRO A 29 -4.90 -14.22 6.00
N ARG A 30 -5.35 -13.93 7.22
CA ARG A 30 -4.64 -14.16 8.50
C ARG A 30 -3.25 -13.54 8.61
N TYR A 31 -3.11 -12.25 8.29
CA TYR A 31 -1.83 -11.56 8.30
C TYR A 31 -1.15 -11.46 9.67
N GLY A 32 -1.86 -11.76 10.76
CA GLY A 32 -1.41 -11.66 12.14
C GLY A 32 -1.88 -10.39 12.83
N ALA A 33 -1.99 -10.45 14.16
CA ALA A 33 -2.48 -9.34 14.99
C ALA A 33 -1.56 -8.09 14.98
N ASN A 34 -0.29 -8.26 14.61
CA ASN A 34 0.70 -7.17 14.49
C ASN A 34 1.06 -6.91 13.02
N ALA A 35 0.17 -7.24 12.09
CA ALA A 35 0.42 -7.00 10.68
C ALA A 35 0.61 -5.50 10.42
N GLN A 36 1.46 -5.20 9.44
CA GLN A 36 1.76 -3.84 9.03
C GLN A 36 1.59 -3.73 7.52
N ILE A 37 1.20 -2.54 7.08
CA ILE A 37 1.20 -2.14 5.68
C ILE A 37 2.36 -1.18 5.46
N GLN A 38 3.12 -1.37 4.38
CA GLN A 38 4.08 -0.41 3.88
C GLN A 38 3.41 0.43 2.80
N VAL A 39 3.32 1.74 3.05
CA VAL A 39 2.82 2.71 2.07
C VAL A 39 4.00 3.48 1.50
N THR A 40 4.11 3.49 0.18
CA THR A 40 5.16 4.19 -0.56
C THR A 40 4.53 5.13 -1.57
N VAL A 41 5.06 6.35 -1.68
CA VAL A 41 4.66 7.31 -2.71
C VAL A 41 5.86 7.60 -3.61
N TYR A 42 5.66 7.46 -4.91
CA TYR A 42 6.61 7.78 -5.96
C TYR A 42 6.15 9.01 -6.73
N SER A 43 7.05 9.97 -7.00
CA SER A 43 6.77 11.07 -7.91
C SER A 43 6.74 10.62 -9.37
N ALA A 44 6.36 11.52 -10.28
CA ALA A 44 6.22 11.24 -11.73
C ALA A 44 7.49 10.71 -12.41
N ASN A 45 8.67 10.98 -11.85
CA ASN A 45 9.95 10.45 -12.33
C ASN A 45 10.34 9.11 -11.66
N GLY A 46 9.45 8.48 -10.90
CA GLY A 46 9.71 7.23 -10.16
C GLY A 46 10.55 7.40 -8.89
N THR A 47 10.84 8.63 -8.45
CA THR A 47 11.56 8.86 -7.18
C THR A 47 10.65 8.64 -6.00
N ARG A 48 11.10 7.90 -5.00
CA ARG A 48 10.36 7.71 -3.75
C ARG A 48 10.39 8.97 -2.91
N ILE A 49 9.23 9.53 -2.63
CA ILE A 49 9.07 10.77 -1.83
C ILE A 49 8.48 10.49 -0.43
N LEU A 50 7.91 9.31 -0.22
CA LEU A 50 7.43 8.84 1.10
C LEU A 50 7.57 7.31 1.18
N GLN A 51 7.93 6.80 2.36
CA GLN A 51 7.85 5.38 2.71
C GLN A 51 7.58 5.26 4.21
N GLU A 52 6.44 4.70 4.57
CA GLU A 52 6.04 4.56 5.98
C GLU A 52 5.37 3.21 6.25
N LEU A 53 5.47 2.77 7.51
CA LEU A 53 4.75 1.61 8.02
C LEU A 53 3.54 2.06 8.82
N ALA A 54 2.40 1.41 8.61
CA ALA A 54 1.19 1.64 9.38
C ALA A 54 0.57 0.32 9.86
N PRO A 55 -0.24 0.35 10.94
CA PRO A 55 -0.97 -0.82 11.39
C PRO A 55 -1.91 -1.36 10.31
N MET A 56 -1.96 -2.69 10.18
CA MET A 56 -2.91 -3.42 9.35
C MET A 56 -3.52 -4.53 10.21
N ASN A 57 -4.81 -4.79 10.06
CA ASN A 57 -5.44 -5.87 10.82
C ASN A 57 -5.15 -7.24 10.18
N ASP A 58 -5.55 -8.30 10.88
CA ASP A 58 -5.38 -9.70 10.45
C ASP A 58 -6.07 -10.01 9.11
N ALA A 59 -7.15 -9.31 8.78
CA ALA A 59 -7.89 -9.45 7.53
C ALA A 59 -7.35 -8.55 6.39
N GLY A 60 -6.29 -7.77 6.62
CA GLY A 60 -5.65 -6.90 5.63
C GLY A 60 -6.25 -5.49 5.53
N GLY A 61 -7.29 -5.19 6.31
CA GLY A 61 -7.86 -3.85 6.39
C GLY A 61 -6.91 -2.87 7.06
N PHE A 62 -6.81 -1.66 6.52
CA PHE A 62 -6.00 -0.58 7.07
C PHE A 62 -6.54 0.78 6.69
N ARG A 63 -6.12 1.80 7.44
CA ARG A 63 -6.32 3.20 7.10
C ARG A 63 -5.09 4.00 7.51
N PHE A 64 -4.43 4.60 6.52
CA PHE A 64 -3.24 5.43 6.69
C PHE A 64 -3.49 6.83 6.13
N VAL A 65 -3.02 7.87 6.81
CA VAL A 65 -3.15 9.26 6.38
C VAL A 65 -1.77 9.88 6.40
N PHE A 66 -1.36 10.48 5.28
CA PHE A 66 -0.11 11.23 5.17
C PHE A 66 -0.37 12.64 4.65
N ASN A 67 0.56 13.55 4.92
CA ASN A 67 0.60 14.85 4.25
C ASN A 67 1.50 14.74 3.02
N VAL A 68 1.08 15.28 1.87
CA VAL A 68 1.96 15.36 0.70
C VAL A 68 3.22 16.15 1.06
N PRO A 69 4.44 15.62 0.86
CA PRO A 69 5.67 16.32 1.22
C PRO A 69 5.76 17.72 0.58
N ALA A 70 6.22 18.72 1.34
CA ALA A 70 6.28 20.11 0.89
C ALA A 70 7.11 20.33 -0.38
N GLY A 71 8.15 19.50 -0.60
CA GLY A 71 9.01 19.54 -1.78
C GLY A 71 8.56 18.63 -2.92
N ALA A 72 7.36 18.03 -2.85
CA ALA A 72 6.89 17.15 -3.90
C ALA A 72 6.62 17.93 -5.19
N ALA A 73 7.25 17.50 -6.28
CA ALA A 73 7.06 18.12 -7.59
C ALA A 73 5.65 17.84 -8.14
N PRO A 74 5.02 18.81 -8.81
CA PRO A 74 3.74 18.58 -9.47
C PRO A 74 3.83 17.51 -10.56
N GLY A 75 2.78 16.70 -10.71
CA GLY A 75 2.70 15.64 -11.72
C GLY A 75 1.93 14.41 -11.26
N GLU A 76 1.87 13.39 -12.13
CA GLU A 76 1.28 12.08 -11.82
C GLU A 76 2.22 11.29 -10.90
N ALA A 77 1.85 11.17 -9.63
CA ALA A 77 2.50 10.31 -8.67
C ALA A 77 1.81 8.94 -8.61
N ALA A 78 2.51 7.96 -8.04
CA ALA A 78 2.00 6.63 -7.78
C ALA A 78 2.09 6.32 -6.29
N VAL A 79 1.02 5.77 -5.73
CA VAL A 79 0.96 5.26 -4.36
C VAL A 79 0.95 3.74 -4.42
N THR A 80 1.71 3.09 -3.55
CA THR A 80 1.66 1.64 -3.36
C THR A 80 1.40 1.33 -1.90
N ALA A 81 0.58 0.32 -1.64
CA ALA A 81 0.34 -0.22 -0.31
C ALA A 81 0.48 -1.74 -0.36
N GLU A 82 1.44 -2.27 0.40
CA GLU A 82 1.76 -3.70 0.41
C GLU A 82 1.97 -4.21 1.85
N PRO A 83 1.53 -5.43 2.19
CA PRO A 83 1.83 -6.03 3.49
C PRO A 83 3.33 -6.07 3.74
N HIS A 84 3.77 -5.54 4.88
CA HIS A 84 5.19 -5.49 5.21
C HIS A 84 5.71 -6.85 5.67
N GLY A 85 6.94 -7.20 5.27
CA GLY A 85 7.63 -8.41 5.73
C GLY A 85 7.09 -9.71 5.13
N LEU A 86 6.13 -9.65 4.20
CA LEU A 86 5.69 -10.78 3.41
C LEU A 86 6.44 -10.80 2.09
N ASP A 87 6.96 -11.96 1.73
CA ASP A 87 7.44 -12.21 0.38
C ASP A 87 6.23 -12.53 -0.49
N TRP A 88 5.89 -11.55 -1.31
CA TRP A 88 4.73 -11.58 -2.17
C TRP A 88 4.95 -12.40 -3.45
N CYS A 89 6.17 -12.37 -3.96
CA CYS A 89 6.54 -12.98 -5.22
C CYS A 89 6.97 -14.45 -5.07
N ASP A 90 7.06 -14.95 -3.83
CA ASP A 90 7.48 -16.32 -3.48
C ASP A 90 8.84 -16.69 -4.11
N ASP A 91 9.68 -15.69 -4.39
CA ASP A 91 10.97 -15.84 -5.06
C ASP A 91 12.16 -15.67 -4.10
N ALA A 92 11.93 -15.18 -2.88
CA ALA A 92 12.96 -15.01 -1.84
C ALA A 92 12.94 -16.13 -0.77
N GLY A 93 12.16 -17.20 -0.96
CA GLY A 93 12.14 -18.37 -0.09
C GLY A 93 11.53 -18.11 1.30
N ARG A 94 10.86 -16.98 1.50
CA ARG A 94 9.97 -16.77 2.65
C ARG A 94 8.57 -17.09 2.17
N ASN A 95 7.99 -18.21 2.61
CA ASN A 95 6.63 -18.55 2.18
C ASN A 95 5.67 -17.37 2.44
N ASN A 96 4.85 -17.01 1.47
CA ASN A 96 3.72 -16.06 1.55
C ASN A 96 2.64 -16.41 2.60
N ARG A 97 2.87 -17.43 3.43
CA ARG A 97 1.97 -17.92 4.47
C ARG A 97 2.25 -17.19 5.77
N ALA A 98 1.33 -16.33 6.16
CA ALA A 98 1.16 -16.03 7.57
C ALA A 98 0.65 -17.30 8.28
N ALA A 99 1.57 -17.97 8.98
CA ALA A 99 1.44 -19.23 9.74
C ALA A 99 1.31 -20.57 8.94
N PRO A 100 2.02 -21.64 9.36
CA PRO A 100 1.82 -22.99 8.86
C PRO A 100 0.61 -23.62 9.60
N GLY A 101 -0.52 -23.84 8.94
CA GLY A 101 -1.66 -24.39 9.67
C GLY A 101 -2.86 -24.98 8.94
N ARG A 102 -2.95 -24.95 7.59
CA ARG A 102 -4.09 -25.60 6.93
C ARG A 102 -3.67 -26.36 5.67
N ALA A 103 -3.58 -27.68 5.80
CA ALA A 103 -3.57 -28.58 4.67
C ALA A 103 -4.87 -28.38 3.88
N GLY A 104 -4.77 -28.14 2.57
CA GLY A 104 -5.93 -28.05 1.67
C GLY A 104 -6.21 -26.67 1.04
N VAL A 105 -5.37 -25.65 1.23
CA VAL A 105 -5.51 -24.39 0.50
C VAL A 105 -4.87 -24.55 -0.89
N VAL A 106 -5.71 -24.47 -1.93
CA VAL A 106 -5.30 -24.46 -3.34
C VAL A 106 -4.39 -23.25 -3.58
N PRO A 107 -3.24 -23.38 -4.29
CA PRO A 107 -2.40 -22.23 -4.60
C PRO A 107 -3.18 -21.20 -5.44
N ALA A 108 -3.41 -20.02 -4.86
CA ALA A 108 -3.92 -18.88 -5.62
C ALA A 108 -2.75 -18.29 -6.41
N LEU A 109 -2.95 -18.06 -7.71
CA LEU A 109 -1.97 -17.42 -8.60
C LEU A 109 -1.49 -16.10 -7.97
N VAL A 110 -0.21 -16.05 -7.62
CA VAL A 110 0.46 -14.84 -7.12
C VAL A 110 0.77 -13.94 -8.31
N SER A 111 0.20 -12.73 -8.33
CA SER A 111 0.55 -11.73 -9.35
C SER A 111 1.74 -10.93 -8.84
N CYS A 112 2.90 -11.02 -9.47
CA CYS A 112 4.09 -10.21 -9.12
C CYS A 112 3.95 -8.72 -9.46
N ALA A 113 2.79 -8.29 -9.98
CA ALA A 113 2.55 -6.88 -10.30
C ALA A 113 2.18 -6.12 -9.02
N GLN A 114 3.10 -5.28 -8.54
CA GLN A 114 2.85 -4.34 -7.45
C GLN A 114 1.71 -3.40 -7.86
N ARG A 115 0.61 -3.39 -7.08
CA ARG A 115 -0.52 -2.51 -7.37
C ARG A 115 -0.16 -1.06 -7.08
N MET A 116 -0.35 -0.21 -8.07
CA MET A 116 -0.15 1.24 -7.99
C MET A 116 -1.50 1.94 -8.14
N GLN A 117 -1.81 2.86 -7.22
CA GLN A 117 -2.93 3.78 -7.34
C GLN A 117 -2.41 5.17 -7.73
N PRO A 118 -3.04 5.85 -8.69
CA PRO A 118 -2.62 7.18 -9.12
C PRO A 118 -2.92 8.23 -8.04
N LEU A 119 -2.04 9.22 -7.94
CA LEU A 119 -2.24 10.46 -7.17
C LEU A 119 -1.71 11.63 -8.00
N THR A 120 -2.55 12.62 -8.30
CA THR A 120 -2.10 13.83 -8.99
C THR A 120 -1.61 14.85 -7.97
N ILE A 121 -0.31 15.13 -7.98
CA ILE A 121 0.25 16.23 -7.18
C ILE A 121 0.07 17.53 -7.96
N ALA A 122 -0.80 18.39 -7.44
CA ALA A 122 -1.05 19.71 -8.02
C ALA A 122 0.04 20.71 -7.62
N PRO A 123 0.26 21.78 -8.41
CA PRO A 123 1.14 22.89 -8.01
C PRO A 123 0.78 23.44 -6.64
N ALA A 124 1.81 23.81 -5.86
CA ALA A 124 1.62 24.61 -4.67
C ALA A 124 0.87 25.89 -5.03
N ALA A 125 -0.02 26.35 -4.15
CA ALA A 125 -0.66 27.65 -4.36
C ALA A 125 0.43 28.73 -4.41
N ALA A 126 0.39 29.59 -5.43
CA ALA A 126 1.20 30.79 -5.44
C ALA A 126 0.75 31.66 -4.25
N GLY A 127 1.66 31.87 -3.29
CA GLY A 127 1.47 32.80 -2.18
C GLY A 127 1.61 34.24 -2.62
#